data_AF-A0A8X6T2I2-F1
#
_entry.id   AF-A0A8X6T2I2-F1
#
_cell.length_a   1.000
_cell.length_b   1.000
_cell.length_c   1.000
_cell.angle_alpha   90.00
_cell.angle_beta   90.00
_cell.angle_gamma   90.00
#
_symmetry.space_group_name_H-M   'P 1'
#
loop_
_entity.id
_entity.type
_entity.pdbx_description
1 polymer ?
#
loop_
_entity_poly.entity_id
_entity_poly.type
_entity_poly.pdbx_seq_one_letter_code
_entity_poly.pdbx_strand_id
1 'polypeptide(L)'
;MDKDTENYARKLVHGCRSSEHGIPIFKEFFTMQELNMALSNLDPSKSPGPDNIHGQMISRLSDWGKKSLLGIFNLSWRLGRLPRDWKKP
;
A
#
# COMPACT_ATOMS: atom_id res chain seq x y z
N MET A 1 35.96 3.58 20.27
CA MET A 1 34.91 2.83 19.57
C MET A 1 35.59 1.68 18.85
N ASP A 2 35.08 0.47 19.07
CA ASP A 2 35.75 -0.78 18.75
C ASP A 2 35.62 -1.15 17.26
N LYS A 3 36.76 -1.45 16.61
CA LYS A 3 36.86 -1.63 15.15
C LYS A 3 36.18 -2.92 14.66
N ASP A 4 36.00 -3.88 15.57
CA ASP A 4 35.32 -5.14 15.27
C ASP A 4 33.81 -4.95 15.21
N THR A 5 33.28 -4.04 16.03
CA THR A 5 31.88 -3.60 15.96
C THR A 5 31.56 -2.95 14.61
N GLU A 6 32.48 -2.13 14.09
CA GLU A 6 32.30 -1.45 12.80
C GLU A 6 32.34 -2.43 11.61
N ASN A 7 33.23 -3.42 11.66
CA ASN A 7 33.32 -4.47 10.64
C ASN A 7 32.12 -5.41 10.64
N TYR A 8 31.58 -5.72 11.82
CA TYR A 8 30.36 -6.53 11.94
C TYR A 8 29.16 -5.80 11.33
N ALA A 9 29.01 -4.50 11.62
CA ALA A 9 27.96 -3.66 11.03
C ALA A 9 28.06 -3.61 9.50
N ARG A 10 29.27 -3.45 8.94
CA ARG A 10 29.48 -3.50 7.48
C ARG A 10 29.10 -4.84 6.86
N LYS A 11 29.41 -5.95 7.54
CA LYS A 11 29.04 -7.30 7.08
C LYS A 11 27.53 -7.51 7.03
N LEU A 12 26.79 -7.01 8.04
CA LEU A 12 25.33 -7.07 8.04
C LEU A 12 24.72 -6.29 6.87
N VAL A 13 25.21 -5.07 6.62
CA VAL A 13 24.72 -4.23 5.51
C VAL A 13 25.01 -4.85 4.14
N HIS A 14 26.15 -5.52 3.97
CA HIS A 14 26.47 -6.23 2.74
C HIS A 14 25.71 -7.56 2.56
N GLY A 15 25.30 -8.22 3.65
CA GLY A 15 24.52 -9.46 3.60
C GLY A 15 23.08 -9.28 3.10
N CYS A 16 22.53 -8.07 3.21
CA CYS A 16 21.17 -7.75 2.73
C CYS A 16 21.10 -7.46 1.22
N ARG A 17 22.18 -7.64 0.45
CA ARG A 17 22.24 -7.20 -0.95
C ARG A 17 21.73 -8.20 -1.99
N SER A 18 21.06 -9.28 -1.58
CA SER A 18 20.52 -10.26 -2.53
C SER A 18 19.17 -10.80 -2.10
N SER A 19 18.12 -10.10 -2.52
CA SER A 19 16.87 -10.76 -2.93
C SER A 19 16.47 -10.20 -4.29
N GLU A 20 17.20 -10.60 -5.33
CA GLU A 20 16.90 -10.34 -6.74
C GLU A 20 15.68 -11.15 -7.25
N HIS A 21 14.80 -11.62 -6.36
CA HIS A 21 13.43 -11.96 -6.74
C HIS A 21 12.59 -10.68 -6.75
N GLY A 22 13.09 -9.66 -7.45
CA GLY A 22 12.40 -8.42 -7.68
C GLY A 22 11.29 -8.66 -8.68
N ILE A 23 10.20 -9.33 -8.25
CA ILE A 23 8.91 -9.06 -8.89
C ILE A 23 8.82 -7.54 -8.90
N PRO A 24 8.62 -6.89 -10.06
CA PRO A 24 8.48 -5.46 -10.11
C PRO A 24 7.12 -5.07 -9.50
N ILE A 25 7.01 -5.20 -8.17
CA ILE A 25 5.82 -4.96 -7.34
C ILE A 25 5.24 -3.56 -7.61
N PHE A 26 6.11 -2.61 -7.97
CA PHE A 26 5.73 -1.22 -8.21
C PHE A 26 5.63 -0.83 -9.69
N LYS A 27 5.59 -1.78 -10.64
CA LYS A 27 5.35 -1.46 -12.06
C LYS A 27 3.95 -1.82 -12.54
N GLU A 28 3.22 -2.61 -11.77
CA GLU A 28 1.91 -3.12 -12.18
C GLU A 28 0.77 -2.29 -11.58
N PHE A 29 -0.40 -2.38 -12.23
CA PHE A 29 -1.63 -1.83 -11.70
C PHE A 29 -2.15 -2.74 -10.58
N PHE A 30 -2.81 -2.14 -9.60
CA PHE A 30 -3.53 -2.88 -8.58
C PHE A 30 -4.58 -3.79 -9.21
N THR A 31 -4.68 -5.01 -8.69
CA THR A 31 -5.64 -6.03 -9.09
C THR A 31 -6.85 -6.05 -8.17
N MET A 32 -7.94 -6.68 -8.63
CA MET A 32 -9.11 -6.92 -7.77
C MET A 32 -8.79 -7.82 -6.56
N GLN A 33 -7.83 -8.74 -6.71
CA GLN A 33 -7.42 -9.63 -5.63
C GLN A 33 -6.72 -8.85 -4.51
N GLU A 34 -5.75 -8.00 -4.87
CA GLU A 34 -5.07 -7.14 -3.91
C GLU A 34 -6.03 -6.18 -3.23
N LEU A 35 -6.98 -5.60 -4.00
CA LEU A 35 -8.02 -4.77 -3.42
C LEU A 35 -8.85 -5.54 -2.39
N ASN A 36 -9.34 -6.74 -2.74
CA ASN A 36 -10.15 -7.53 -1.83
C ASN A 36 -9.36 -7.95 -0.57
N MET A 37 -8.08 -8.28 -0.71
CA MET A 37 -7.20 -8.62 0.42
C MET A 37 -6.95 -7.40 1.32
N ALA A 38 -6.73 -6.22 0.75
CA ALA A 38 -6.62 -4.99 1.52
C ALA A 38 -7.92 -4.67 2.26
N LEU A 39 -9.06 -4.86 1.60
CA LEU A 39 -10.37 -4.62 2.21
C LEU A 39 -10.70 -5.61 3.34
N SER A 40 -10.25 -6.87 3.26
CA SER A 40 -10.44 -7.84 4.35
C SER A 40 -9.60 -7.53 5.59
N ASN A 41 -8.49 -6.81 5.42
CA ASN A 41 -7.57 -6.46 6.49
C ASN A 41 -7.85 -5.06 7.10
N LEU A 42 -8.96 -4.41 6.71
CA LEU A 42 -9.35 -3.11 7.27
C LEU A 42 -9.70 -3.22 8.76
N ASP A 43 -9.05 -2.40 9.58
CA ASP A 43 -9.32 -2.30 11.01
C ASP A 43 -10.67 -1.58 11.27
N PRO A 44 -11.65 -2.26 11.89
CA PRO A 44 -12.95 -1.69 12.27
C PRO A 44 -12.88 -0.44 13.14
N SER A 45 -11.85 -0.34 13.97
CA SER A 45 -11.73 0.67 15.01
C SER A 45 -11.27 2.03 14.48
N LYS A 46 -10.87 2.09 13.20
CA LYS A 46 -10.44 3.33 12.57
C LYS A 46 -11.62 4.27 12.37
N SER A 47 -11.37 5.55 12.69
CA SER A 47 -12.30 6.63 12.46
C SER A 47 -12.67 6.76 10.98
N PRO A 48 -13.90 7.17 10.66
CA PRO A 48 -14.31 7.42 9.29
C PRO A 48 -13.53 8.61 8.71
N GLY A 49 -13.52 8.71 7.38
CA GLY A 49 -13.00 9.88 6.69
C GLY A 49 -13.82 11.15 6.98
N PRO A 50 -13.37 12.33 6.52
CA PRO A 50 -14.14 13.58 6.62
C PRO A 50 -15.50 13.55 5.92
N ASP A 51 -15.69 12.59 5.02
CA ASP A 51 -16.95 12.25 4.32
C ASP A 51 -17.86 11.31 5.13
N ASN A 52 -17.46 10.96 6.36
CA ASN A 52 -18.12 10.01 7.24
C ASN A 52 -18.20 8.57 6.70
N ILE A 53 -17.36 8.23 5.72
CA ILE A 53 -17.30 6.87 5.17
C ILE A 53 -16.32 6.04 6.02
N HIS A 54 -16.84 4.97 6.63
CA HIS A 54 -16.02 4.00 7.34
C HIS A 54 -15.35 3.01 6.39
N GLY A 55 -14.13 2.56 6.72
CA GLY A 55 -13.45 1.50 5.97
C GLY A 55 -14.30 0.23 5.81
N GLN A 56 -15.05 -0.15 6.84
CA GLN A 56 -15.99 -1.28 6.76
C GLN A 56 -17.12 -1.10 5.75
N MET A 57 -17.50 0.14 5.42
CA MET A 57 -18.50 0.39 4.39
C MET A 57 -17.92 0.06 3.00
N ILE A 58 -16.63 0.35 2.81
CA ILE A 58 -15.90 0.06 1.57
C ILE A 58 -15.78 -1.45 1.34
N SER A 59 -15.55 -2.23 2.41
CA SER A 59 -15.49 -3.70 2.28
C SER A 59 -16.83 -4.34 1.87
N ARG A 60 -17.94 -3.65 2.12
CA ARG A 60 -19.31 -4.07 1.78
C ARG A 60 -19.79 -3.60 0.41
N LEU A 61 -18.96 -2.90 -0.37
CA LEU A 61 -19.33 -2.47 -1.72
C LEU A 61 -19.62 -3.68 -2.62
N SER A 62 -20.55 -3.51 -3.56
CA SER A 62 -20.77 -4.46 -4.65
C SER A 62 -19.53 -4.55 -5.55
N ASP A 63 -19.42 -5.62 -6.34
CA ASP A 63 -18.30 -5.79 -7.26
C ASP A 63 -18.15 -4.63 -8.24
N TRP A 64 -19.25 -4.01 -8.65
CA TRP A 64 -19.22 -2.82 -9.51
C TRP A 64 -18.63 -1.61 -8.78
N GLY A 65 -18.98 -1.42 -7.49
CA GLY A 65 -18.38 -0.40 -6.64
C GLY A 65 -16.88 -0.63 -6.44
N LYS A 66 -16.48 -1.88 -6.18
CA LYS A 66 -15.06 -2.25 -6.03
C LYS A 66 -14.26 -2.04 -7.33
N LYS A 67 -14.83 -2.36 -8.49
CA LYS A 67 -14.21 -2.07 -9.80
C LYS A 67 -14.01 -0.57 -10.02
N SER A 68 -14.99 0.25 -9.64
CA SER A 68 -14.90 1.71 -9.74
C SER A 68 -13.78 2.24 -8.83
N LEU A 69 -13.70 1.74 -7.59
CA LEU A 69 -12.64 2.09 -6.64
C LEU A 69 -11.25 1.69 -7.16
N LEU A 70 -11.12 0.47 -7.68
CA LEU A 70 -9.87 0.00 -8.29
C LEU A 70 -9.43 0.90 -9.46
N GLY A 71 -10.40 1.32 -10.28
CA GLY A 71 -10.16 2.25 -11.38
C GLY A 71 -9.58 3.58 -10.90
N ILE A 72 -10.09 4.13 -9.78
CA ILE A 72 -9.58 5.37 -9.19
C ILE A 72 -8.14 5.18 -8.68
N PHE A 73 -7.85 4.07 -7.99
CA PHE A 73 -6.49 3.79 -7.50
C PHE A 73 -5.50 3.64 -8.65
N ASN A 74 -5.85 2.88 -9.68
CA ASN A 74 -4.99 2.69 -10.85
C ASN A 74 -4.82 3.95 -11.68
N LEU A 75 -5.86 4.79 -11.77
CA LEU A 75 -5.75 6.10 -12.40
C LEU A 75 -4.80 7.01 -11.61
N SER A 76 -4.92 7.02 -10.27
CA SER A 76 -4.06 7.80 -9.39
C SER A 76 -2.60 7.34 -9.49
N TRP A 77 -2.38 6.02 -9.52
CA TRP A 77 -1.08 5.39 -9.73
C TRP A 77 -0.47 5.81 -11.07
N ARG A 78 -1.23 5.67 -12.16
CA ARG A 78 -0.79 6.03 -13.52
C ARG A 78 -0.41 7.50 -13.65
N LEU A 79 -1.20 8.39 -13.05
CA LEU A 79 -1.01 9.83 -13.17
C LEU A 79 -0.01 10.37 -12.14
N GLY A 80 0.39 9.59 -11.14
CA GLY A 80 1.18 10.06 -10.00
C GLY A 80 0.47 11.15 -9.18
N ARG A 81 -0.87 11.16 -9.19
CA ARG A 81 -1.68 12.21 -8.55
C ARG A 81 -2.69 11.57 -7.61
N LEU A 82 -2.73 12.04 -6.37
CA LEU A 82 -3.76 11.68 -5.40
C LEU A 82 -4.82 12.77 -5.33
N PRO A 83 -6.06 12.43 -4.97
CA PRO A 83 -7.08 13.40 -4.58
C PRO A 83 -6.54 14.35 -3.50
N ARG A 84 -6.85 15.64 -3.62
CA ARG A 84 -6.41 16.66 -2.67
C ARG A 84 -6.87 16.34 -1.25
N ASP A 85 -8.06 15.77 -1.12
CA ASP A 85 -8.66 15.41 0.17
C ASP A 85 -7.92 14.30 0.90
N TRP A 86 -7.16 13.45 0.20
CA TRP A 86 -6.36 12.38 0.82
C TRP A 86 -5.01 12.86 1.35
N LYS A 87 -4.55 14.04 0.91
CA LYS A 87 -3.29 14.65 1.36
C LYS A 87 -3.50 15.70 2.46
N LYS A 88 -4.74 15.92 2.91
CA LYS A 88 -5.01 16.88 3.96
C LYS A 88 -4.36 16.39 5.26
N PRO A 89 -3.64 17.26 5.98
CA PRO A 89 -3.00 16.93 7.25
C PRO A 89 -4.02 16.66 8.35
#